data_AF-A0A1W9J1C3-F1
#
_entry.id   AF-A0A1W9J1C3-F1
#
_cell.length_a   1.000
_cell.length_b   1.000
_cell.length_c   1.000
_cell.angle_alpha   90.00
_cell.angle_beta   90.00
_cell.angle_gamma   90.00
#
_symmetry.space_group_name_H-M   'P 1'
#
loop_
_entity.id
_entity.type
_entity.pdbx_description
1 polymer ?
#
loop_
_entity_poly.entity_id
_entity_poly.type
_entity_poly.pdbx_seq_one_letter_code
_entity_poly.pdbx_strand_id
1 'polypeptide(L)'
;MNGFDRPALCRVRGAIEAPTLTSLKTAEEVAAAVRMSAARLRELAEVDVIPHFRIDGGPPLFSLAGLKDYVRRYLVTVCPGEPLPINLRPVLQQHPAAPTIPRALAEVEGRLCEVPPIECPPCVYFLVREREITYVGQTRNLLSRLGQHRDDGKCWDRVLFLPVPADRLLEVELSWIKTLQPALNQVGRKTALPTAPRRRRATATCPPQPKLA
;
A
#
# COMPACT_ATOMS: atom_id res chain seq x y z
N MET A 1 -47.03 -7.16 25.40
CA MET A 1 -47.74 -7.48 24.14
C MET A 1 -47.36 -6.43 23.12
N ASN A 2 -46.26 -6.62 22.39
CA ASN A 2 -45.84 -5.70 21.33
C ASN A 2 -46.01 -6.42 20.00
N GLY A 3 -47.13 -6.13 19.32
CA GLY A 3 -47.40 -6.58 17.97
C GLY A 3 -46.44 -5.88 17.01
N PHE A 4 -45.36 -6.56 16.64
CA PHE A 4 -44.64 -6.24 15.42
C PHE A 4 -45.55 -6.67 14.27
N ASP A 5 -46.27 -5.70 13.72
CA ASP A 5 -46.94 -5.81 12.42
C ASP A 5 -45.88 -6.24 11.41
N ARG A 6 -45.87 -7.53 11.06
CA ARG A 6 -44.99 -8.05 10.01
C ARG A 6 -45.42 -7.34 8.74
N PRO A 7 -44.58 -6.51 8.10
CA PRO A 7 -44.93 -5.92 6.83
C PRO A 7 -45.28 -7.07 5.89
N ALA A 8 -46.49 -7.02 5.32
CA ALA A 8 -46.93 -7.98 4.31
C ALA A 8 -45.82 -8.06 3.26
N LEU A 9 -45.05 -9.15 3.27
CA LEU A 9 -44.03 -9.44 2.27
C LEU A 9 -44.75 -9.44 0.94
N CYS A 10 -44.68 -8.29 0.29
CA CYS A 10 -45.31 -8.01 -0.98
C CYS A 10 -44.84 -9.12 -1.90
N ARG A 11 -45.78 -9.98 -2.34
CA ARG A 11 -45.50 -11.08 -3.25
C ARG A 11 -44.72 -10.49 -4.42
N VAL A 12 -43.41 -10.72 -4.45
CA VAL A 12 -42.58 -10.40 -5.60
C VAL A 12 -43.04 -11.37 -6.69
N ARG A 13 -44.15 -11.02 -7.36
CA ARG A 13 -44.72 -11.69 -8.53
C ARG A 13 -43.83 -11.36 -9.73
N GLY A 14 -42.55 -11.69 -9.65
CA GLY A 14 -41.83 -12.08 -10.84
C GLY A 14 -42.29 -13.51 -11.13
N ALA A 15 -42.77 -13.79 -12.34
CA ALA A 15 -43.00 -15.15 -12.79
C ALA A 15 -41.64 -15.86 -12.87
N ILE A 16 -41.15 -16.35 -11.73
CA ILE A 16 -40.03 -17.29 -11.73
C ILE A 16 -40.64 -18.58 -12.26
N GLU A 17 -40.30 -18.93 -13.50
CA GLU A 17 -40.66 -20.23 -14.09
C GLU A 17 -40.43 -21.31 -13.04
N ALA A 18 -41.47 -22.10 -12.75
CA ALA A 18 -41.39 -23.11 -11.71
C ALA A 18 -40.23 -24.06 -12.04
N PRO A 19 -39.18 -24.12 -11.21
CA PRO A 19 -38.04 -24.97 -11.49
C PRO A 19 -38.48 -26.42 -11.56
N THR A 20 -37.92 -27.18 -12.49
CA THR A 20 -38.12 -28.63 -12.52
C THR A 20 -37.58 -29.25 -11.24
N LEU A 21 -38.27 -30.26 -10.68
CA LEU A 21 -37.86 -30.90 -9.41
C LEU A 21 -36.41 -31.42 -9.44
N THR A 22 -35.92 -31.82 -10.61
CA THR A 22 -34.55 -32.30 -10.83
C THR A 22 -33.48 -31.22 -10.76
N SER A 23 -33.86 -29.94 -10.81
CA SER A 23 -32.94 -28.79 -10.78
C SER A 23 -32.68 -28.24 -9.37
N LEU A 24 -33.40 -28.74 -8.38
CA LEU A 24 -33.28 -28.33 -6.99
C LEU A 24 -32.03 -28.94 -6.34
N LYS A 25 -31.27 -28.12 -5.62
CA LYS A 25 -30.00 -28.49 -5.00
C LYS A 25 -30.00 -28.24 -3.50
N THR A 26 -29.19 -29.00 -2.78
CA THR A 26 -28.94 -28.83 -1.35
C THR A 26 -28.12 -27.56 -1.07
N ALA A 27 -28.10 -27.11 0.19
CA ALA A 27 -27.34 -25.93 0.60
C ALA A 27 -25.83 -26.06 0.30
N GLU A 28 -25.29 -27.25 0.47
CA GLU A 28 -23.88 -27.61 0.22
C GLU A 28 -23.49 -27.40 -1.23
N GLU A 29 -24.34 -27.84 -2.15
CA GLU A 29 -24.07 -27.77 -3.59
C GLU A 29 -24.13 -26.33 -4.12
N VAL A 30 -24.97 -25.48 -3.53
CA VAL A 30 -25.14 -24.08 -3.99
C VAL A 30 -24.22 -23.09 -3.27
N ALA A 31 -23.73 -23.41 -2.07
CA ALA A 31 -22.94 -22.51 -1.21
C ALA A 31 -21.78 -21.83 -1.95
N ALA A 32 -20.96 -22.63 -2.65
CA ALA A 32 -19.81 -22.12 -3.39
C ALA A 32 -20.22 -21.17 -4.54
N ALA A 33 -21.35 -21.47 -5.20
CA ALA A 33 -21.81 -20.70 -6.36
C ALA A 33 -22.41 -19.34 -5.99
N VAL A 34 -22.91 -19.17 -4.75
CA VAL A 34 -23.44 -17.90 -4.24
C VAL A 34 -22.50 -17.20 -3.25
N ARG A 35 -21.33 -17.79 -2.97
CA ARG A 35 -20.33 -17.28 -2.02
C ARG A 35 -20.90 -17.07 -0.60
N MET A 36 -21.77 -17.96 -0.16
CA MET A 36 -22.33 -17.99 1.20
C MET A 36 -22.12 -19.37 1.80
N SER A 37 -21.94 -19.46 3.12
CA SER A 37 -21.82 -20.77 3.77
C SER A 37 -23.14 -21.54 3.74
N ALA A 38 -23.07 -22.86 3.64
CA ALA A 38 -24.25 -23.72 3.66
C ALA A 38 -25.07 -23.55 4.97
N ALA A 39 -24.38 -23.39 6.10
CA ALA A 39 -25.02 -23.12 7.39
C ALA A 39 -25.87 -21.83 7.36
N ARG A 40 -25.33 -20.75 6.78
CA ARG A 40 -26.05 -19.48 6.67
C ARG A 40 -27.26 -19.59 5.73
N LEU A 41 -27.15 -20.35 4.65
CA LEU A 41 -28.28 -20.59 3.74
C LEU A 41 -29.42 -21.34 4.44
N ARG A 42 -29.11 -22.38 5.23
CA ARG A 42 -30.14 -23.09 6.01
C ARG A 42 -30.77 -22.18 7.05
N GLU A 43 -29.97 -21.44 7.81
CA GLU A 43 -30.48 -20.50 8.81
C GLU A 43 -31.50 -19.52 8.19
N LEU A 44 -31.15 -18.91 7.05
CA LEU A 44 -32.02 -17.98 6.34
C LEU A 44 -33.28 -18.65 5.77
N ALA A 45 -33.21 -19.92 5.38
CA ALA A 45 -34.36 -20.68 4.90
C ALA A 45 -35.30 -21.07 6.04
N GLU A 46 -34.78 -21.47 7.22
CA GLU A 46 -35.58 -21.80 8.40
C GLU A 46 -36.38 -20.60 8.94
N VAL A 47 -35.91 -19.38 8.71
CA VAL A 47 -36.64 -18.15 9.08
C VAL A 47 -37.44 -17.54 7.92
N ASP A 48 -37.65 -18.28 6.83
CA ASP A 48 -38.40 -17.86 5.64
C ASP A 48 -37.88 -16.55 4.97
N VAL A 49 -36.59 -16.25 5.11
CA VAL A 49 -35.97 -15.04 4.55
C VAL A 49 -35.55 -15.22 3.10
N ILE A 50 -35.14 -16.42 2.68
CA ILE A 50 -34.71 -16.71 1.30
C ILE A 50 -35.67 -17.68 0.59
N PRO A 51 -35.81 -17.57 -0.75
CA PRO A 51 -36.64 -18.47 -1.52
C PRO A 51 -36.07 -19.90 -1.46
N HIS A 52 -36.90 -20.84 -1.02
CA HIS A 52 -36.53 -22.24 -0.89
C HIS A 52 -37.75 -23.14 -1.14
N PHE A 53 -37.48 -24.43 -1.34
CA PHE A 53 -38.48 -25.47 -1.53
C PHE A 53 -38.32 -26.53 -0.44
N ARG A 54 -39.44 -27.14 -0.02
CA ARG A 54 -39.44 -28.33 0.84
C ARG A 54 -40.34 -29.38 0.22
N ILE A 55 -39.89 -30.63 0.22
CA ILE A 55 -40.67 -31.79 -0.19
C ILE A 55 -40.97 -32.55 1.10
N ASP A 56 -42.26 -32.67 1.45
CA ASP A 56 -42.74 -33.41 2.62
C ASP A 56 -42.05 -33.03 3.96
N GLY A 57 -41.78 -31.73 4.16
CA GLY A 57 -41.13 -31.25 5.39
C GLY A 57 -39.64 -31.56 5.50
N GLY A 58 -39.01 -32.05 4.42
CA GLY A 58 -37.58 -32.28 4.34
C GLY A 58 -36.71 -31.01 4.45
N PRO A 59 -35.39 -31.17 4.31
CA PRO A 59 -34.46 -30.03 4.35
C PRO A 59 -34.74 -29.05 3.19
N PRO A 60 -34.39 -27.76 3.36
CA PRO A 60 -34.62 -26.77 2.32
C PRO A 60 -33.75 -27.06 1.09
N LEU A 61 -34.39 -27.02 -0.09
CA LEU A 61 -33.77 -27.14 -1.39
C LEU A 61 -33.85 -25.80 -2.14
N PHE A 62 -32.87 -25.56 -3.00
CA PHE A 62 -32.67 -24.27 -3.65
C PHE A 62 -32.60 -24.40 -5.17
N SER A 63 -33.31 -23.50 -5.86
CA SER A 63 -33.04 -23.24 -7.28
C SER A 63 -31.83 -22.30 -7.37
N LEU A 64 -30.74 -22.74 -7.99
CA LEU A 64 -29.51 -21.96 -8.08
C LEU A 64 -29.71 -20.61 -8.80
N ALA A 65 -30.52 -20.59 -9.86
CA ALA A 65 -30.81 -19.38 -10.62
C ALA A 65 -31.60 -18.36 -9.77
N GLY A 66 -32.67 -18.82 -9.10
CA GLY A 66 -33.48 -17.97 -8.23
C GLY A 66 -32.70 -17.46 -7.02
N LEU A 67 -31.87 -18.31 -6.41
CA LEU A 67 -31.04 -17.93 -5.27
C LEU A 67 -29.98 -16.90 -5.65
N LYS A 68 -29.33 -17.04 -6.83
CA LYS A 68 -28.37 -16.04 -7.33
C LYS A 68 -29.02 -14.67 -7.56
N ASP A 69 -30.21 -14.64 -8.16
CA ASP A 69 -30.95 -13.40 -8.36
C ASP A 69 -31.32 -12.75 -7.02
N TYR A 70 -31.83 -13.54 -6.08
CA TYR A 70 -32.16 -13.08 -4.74
C TYR A 70 -30.95 -12.49 -4.00
N VAL A 71 -29.84 -13.21 -3.95
CA VAL A 71 -28.59 -12.76 -3.30
C VAL A 71 -28.12 -11.45 -3.91
N ARG A 72 -28.08 -11.37 -5.25
CA ARG A 72 -27.67 -10.16 -5.98
C ARG A 72 -28.56 -8.96 -5.65
N ARG A 73 -29.87 -9.17 -5.55
CA ARG A 73 -30.83 -8.07 -5.36
C ARG A 73 -30.94 -7.61 -3.91
N TYR A 74 -30.84 -8.52 -2.94
CA TYR A 74 -31.20 -8.21 -1.55
C TYR A 74 -30.06 -8.37 -0.55
N LEU A 75 -29.02 -9.16 -0.86
CA LEU A 75 -27.94 -9.46 0.10
C LEU A 75 -26.59 -8.85 -0.30
N VAL A 76 -26.44 -8.35 -1.53
CA VAL A 76 -25.23 -7.66 -1.98
C VAL A 76 -25.36 -6.16 -1.73
N THR A 77 -24.42 -5.61 -0.97
CA THR A 77 -24.25 -4.16 -0.81
C THR A 77 -23.00 -3.71 -1.55
N VAL A 78 -23.11 -2.65 -2.34
CA VAL A 78 -21.94 -2.00 -2.95
C VAL A 78 -21.29 -1.11 -1.90
N CYS A 79 -20.08 -1.48 -1.47
CA CYS A 79 -19.28 -0.64 -0.58
C CYS A 79 -18.36 0.24 -1.45
N PRO A 80 -18.57 1.57 -1.52
CA PRO A 80 -17.63 2.44 -2.21
C PRO A 80 -16.28 2.41 -1.48
N GLY A 81 -15.20 2.13 -2.21
CA GLY A 81 -13.85 2.28 -1.66
C GLY A 81 -13.50 3.76 -1.50
N GLU A 82 -12.63 4.07 -0.54
CA GLU A 82 -12.01 5.40 -0.45
C GLU A 82 -10.68 5.42 -1.21
N PRO A 83 -10.30 6.56 -1.82
CA PRO A 83 -8.97 6.69 -2.41
C PRO A 83 -7.92 6.51 -1.33
N LEU A 84 -6.88 5.73 -1.62
CA LEU A 84 -5.73 5.60 -0.70
C LEU A 84 -5.17 7.01 -0.43
N PRO A 85 -4.99 7.41 0.84
CA PRO A 85 -4.42 8.70 1.15
C PRO A 85 -3.00 8.76 0.58
N ILE A 86 -2.75 9.70 -0.33
CA ILE A 86 -1.47 9.84 -1.06
C ILE A 86 -0.30 10.21 -0.10
N ASN A 87 -0.62 10.54 1.15
CA ASN A 87 0.31 10.89 2.20
C ASN A 87 0.40 9.78 3.26
N LEU A 88 0.77 8.57 2.84
CA LEU A 88 1.11 7.51 3.79
C LEU A 88 2.39 7.90 4.52
N ARG A 89 2.25 8.30 5.78
CA ARG A 89 3.38 8.34 6.72
C ARG A 89 3.44 6.98 7.39
N PRO A 90 4.49 6.17 7.18
CA PRO A 90 4.66 4.96 7.95
C PRO A 90 4.74 5.34 9.42
N VAL A 91 3.69 5.03 10.18
CA VAL A 91 3.74 5.07 11.62
C VAL A 91 4.45 3.78 12.01
N LEU A 92 5.67 3.91 12.53
CA LEU A 92 6.37 2.79 13.11
C LEU A 92 5.53 2.30 14.28
N GLN A 93 4.91 1.13 14.13
CA GLN A 93 4.26 0.48 15.25
C GLN A 93 5.34 0.18 16.29
N GLN A 94 5.10 0.62 17.53
CA GLN A 94 6.03 0.43 18.62
C GLN A 94 6.26 -1.06 18.82
N HIS A 95 7.46 -1.54 18.52
CA HIS A 95 7.92 -2.81 19.05
C HIS A 95 8.46 -2.52 20.46
N PRO A 96 8.01 -3.25 21.50
CA PRO A 96 8.58 -3.10 22.83
C PRO A 96 10.10 -3.31 22.73
N ALA A 97 10.87 -2.38 23.32
CA ALA A 97 12.32 -2.42 23.29
C ALA A 97 12.86 -3.77 23.81
N ALA A 98 13.99 -4.22 23.28
CA ALA A 98 14.69 -5.40 23.76
C ALA A 98 14.85 -5.40 25.31
N PRO A 99 14.92 -6.58 25.96
CA PRO A 99 14.69 -6.73 27.41
C PRO A 99 15.75 -6.13 28.35
N THR A 100 16.72 -5.36 27.87
CA THR A 100 17.82 -4.85 28.72
C THR A 100 18.08 -3.36 28.46
N ILE A 101 17.27 -2.50 29.07
CA ILE A 101 17.49 -1.05 29.07
C ILE A 101 18.54 -0.68 30.14
N PRO A 102 19.54 0.17 29.85
CA PRO A 102 20.52 0.62 30.84
C PRO A 102 19.85 1.25 32.06
N ARG A 103 20.36 0.98 33.28
CA ARG A 103 19.77 1.46 34.55
C ARG A 103 19.55 2.98 34.58
N ALA A 104 20.38 3.75 33.89
CA ALA A 104 20.24 5.21 33.78
C ALA A 104 18.95 5.66 33.06
N LEU A 105 18.28 4.77 32.33
CA LEU A 105 17.07 5.05 31.55
C LEU A 105 15.83 4.32 32.08
N ALA A 106 15.93 3.66 33.24
CA ALA A 106 14.84 2.86 33.81
C ALA A 106 13.57 3.68 34.09
N GLU A 107 13.70 4.94 34.48
CA GLU A 107 12.55 5.82 34.78
C GLU A 107 11.70 6.16 33.53
N VAL A 108 12.25 5.99 32.33
CA VAL A 108 11.57 6.31 31.06
C VAL A 108 11.32 5.10 30.18
N GLU A 109 11.57 3.89 30.68
CA GLU A 109 11.48 2.62 29.93
C GLU A 109 10.17 2.48 29.12
N GLY A 110 9.02 2.74 29.74
CA GLY A 110 7.71 2.64 29.07
C GLY A 110 7.44 3.66 27.96
N ARG A 111 8.37 4.59 27.71
CA ARG A 111 8.29 5.61 26.65
C ARG A 111 9.41 5.47 25.62
N LEU A 112 10.37 4.58 25.83
CA LEU A 112 11.44 4.35 24.89
C LEU A 112 10.95 3.46 23.75
N CYS A 113 11.30 3.86 22.53
CA CYS A 113 11.13 3.03 21.34
C CYS A 113 12.51 2.69 20.81
N GLU A 114 12.75 1.43 20.49
CA GLU A 114 13.92 1.07 19.71
C GLU A 114 13.71 1.58 18.28
N VAL A 115 14.70 2.28 17.73
CA VAL A 115 14.65 2.69 16.33
C VAL A 115 14.79 1.39 15.53
N PRO A 116 13.78 0.98 14.74
CA PRO A 116 13.94 -0.20 13.92
C PRO A 116 15.12 0.05 12.98
N PRO A 117 15.90 -0.97 12.63
CA PRO A 117 16.93 -0.85 11.61
C PRO A 117 16.23 -0.56 10.28
N ILE A 118 15.98 0.73 9.99
CA ILE A 118 15.55 1.19 8.68
C ILE A 118 16.81 1.22 7.83
N GLU A 119 17.26 0.03 7.45
CA GLU A 119 18.34 -0.10 6.49
C GLU A 119 17.77 0.17 5.10
N CYS A 120 18.06 1.35 4.58
CA CYS A 120 17.93 1.55 3.14
C CYS A 120 18.90 0.55 2.48
N PRO A 121 18.44 -0.33 1.58
CA PRO A 121 19.33 -1.23 0.88
C PRO A 121 20.40 -0.41 0.14
N PRO A 122 21.54 -1.03 -0.20
CA PRO A 122 22.51 -0.39 -1.07
C PRO A 122 21.81 0.12 -2.33
N CYS A 123 22.13 1.35 -2.73
CA CYS A 123 21.37 2.04 -3.75
C CYS A 123 22.22 3.05 -4.53
N VAL A 124 21.74 3.37 -5.72
CA VAL A 124 22.14 4.57 -6.47
C VAL A 124 21.09 5.65 -6.20
N TYR A 125 21.52 6.85 -5.83
CA TYR A 125 20.66 7.99 -5.55
C TYR A 125 20.92 9.16 -6.49
N PHE A 126 19.89 10.00 -6.63
CA PHE A 126 19.83 11.15 -7.51
C PHE A 126 19.48 12.37 -6.65
N LEU A 127 20.34 13.38 -6.63
CA LEU A 127 20.01 14.68 -6.06
C LEU A 127 19.35 15.51 -7.15
N VAL A 128 18.16 16.03 -6.85
CA VAL A 128 17.35 16.79 -7.79
C VAL A 128 17.22 18.23 -7.29
N ARG A 129 17.50 19.18 -8.18
CA ARG A 129 17.27 20.61 -7.97
C ARG A 129 16.34 21.15 -9.05
N GLU A 130 15.22 21.77 -8.69
CA GLU A 130 14.36 22.50 -9.65
C GLU A 130 13.92 21.61 -10.84
N ARG A 131 13.68 20.32 -10.59
CA ARG A 131 13.36 19.25 -11.57
C ARG A 131 14.52 18.72 -12.41
N GLU A 132 15.76 19.16 -12.18
CA GLU A 132 16.95 18.64 -12.85
C GLU A 132 17.79 17.74 -11.93
N ILE A 133 18.34 16.65 -12.48
CA ILE A 133 19.27 15.79 -11.74
C ILE A 133 20.64 16.48 -11.71
N THR A 134 21.04 16.96 -10.54
CA THR A 134 22.31 17.69 -10.38
C THR A 134 23.47 16.77 -10.00
N TYR A 135 23.18 15.61 -9.38
CA TYR A 135 24.18 14.64 -8.95
C TYR A 135 23.63 13.22 -8.95
N VAL A 136 24.48 12.26 -9.29
CA VAL A 136 24.25 10.82 -9.13
C VAL A 136 25.34 10.25 -8.24
N GLY A 137 24.99 9.43 -7.26
CA GLY A 137 25.95 8.74 -6.42
C GLY A 137 25.47 7.36 -5.99
N GLN A 138 26.37 6.52 -5.48
CA GLN A 138 26.03 5.26 -4.82
C GLN A 138 26.36 5.26 -3.32
N THR A 139 25.67 4.41 -2.56
CA THR A 139 25.89 4.24 -1.11
C THR A 139 25.29 2.95 -0.57
N ARG A 140 25.85 2.45 0.54
CA ARG A 140 25.26 1.40 1.38
C ARG A 140 24.38 1.95 2.52
N ASN A 141 24.47 3.25 2.79
CA ASN A 141 23.67 3.93 3.79
C ASN A 141 23.27 5.30 3.25
N LEU A 142 22.02 5.41 2.78
CA LEU A 142 21.52 6.61 2.11
C LEU A 142 21.46 7.81 3.06
N LEU A 143 20.93 7.63 4.27
CA LEU A 143 20.74 8.71 5.23
C LEU A 143 22.07 9.34 5.64
N SER A 144 23.06 8.53 5.99
CA SER A 144 24.40 9.00 6.33
C SER A 144 25.03 9.77 5.17
N ARG A 145 24.90 9.26 3.94
CA ARG A 145 25.47 9.91 2.74
C ARG A 145 24.79 11.24 2.41
N LEU A 146 23.48 11.34 2.62
CA LEU A 146 22.74 12.60 2.46
C LEU A 146 23.18 13.64 3.51
N GLY A 147 23.41 13.22 4.76
CA GLY A 147 24.00 14.08 5.80
C GLY A 147 25.33 14.68 5.34
N GLN A 148 26.27 13.82 4.92
CA GLN A 148 27.57 14.26 4.42
C GLN A 148 27.47 15.25 3.26
N HIS A 149 26.58 15.03 2.30
CA HIS A 149 26.42 15.97 1.18
C HIS A 149 25.89 17.34 1.62
N ARG A 150 25.07 17.41 2.68
CA ARG A 150 24.62 18.69 3.25
C ARG A 150 25.80 19.42 3.89
N ASP A 151 26.63 18.70 4.63
CA ASP A 151 27.83 19.24 5.27
C ASP A 151 28.86 19.73 4.23
N ASP A 152 28.96 19.04 3.09
CA ASP A 152 29.76 19.44 1.93
C ASP A 152 29.18 20.65 1.16
N GLY A 153 28.03 21.19 1.59
CA GLY A 153 27.40 22.37 0.99
C GLY A 153 26.65 22.12 -0.32
N LYS A 154 26.32 20.86 -0.64
CA LYS A 154 25.47 20.53 -1.80
C LYS A 154 24.01 20.84 -1.50
N CYS A 155 23.28 21.31 -2.52
CA CYS A 155 21.88 21.69 -2.39
C CYS A 155 20.98 20.94 -3.36
N TRP A 156 19.84 20.47 -2.85
CA TRP A 156 18.79 19.76 -3.59
C TRP A 156 17.43 19.98 -2.91
N ASP A 157 16.32 19.93 -3.67
CA ASP A 157 14.95 19.95 -3.12
C ASP A 157 14.36 18.54 -2.99
N ARG A 158 14.86 17.58 -3.78
CA ARG A 158 14.39 16.20 -3.77
C ARG A 158 15.53 15.20 -3.88
N VAL A 159 15.32 14.02 -3.29
CA VAL A 159 16.20 12.86 -3.45
C VAL A 159 15.37 11.70 -4.00
N LEU A 160 15.86 11.06 -5.04
CA LEU A 160 15.34 9.80 -5.56
C LEU A 160 16.40 8.72 -5.36
N PHE A 161 16.02 7.46 -5.23
CA PHE A 161 16.99 6.36 -5.16
C PHE A 161 16.45 5.09 -5.81
N LEU A 162 17.38 4.25 -6.27
CA LEU A 162 17.16 2.96 -6.89
C LEU A 162 17.93 1.91 -6.07
N PRO A 163 17.26 0.96 -5.40
CA PRO A 163 17.93 -0.18 -4.76
C PRO A 163 18.71 -1.00 -5.78
N VAL A 164 19.98 -1.31 -5.48
CA VAL A 164 20.89 -2.05 -6.34
C VAL A 164 21.75 -2.98 -5.48
N PRO A 165 21.95 -4.26 -5.86
CA PRO A 165 22.91 -5.13 -5.20
C PRO A 165 24.29 -4.49 -5.05
N ALA A 166 24.94 -4.70 -3.90
CA ALA A 166 26.17 -3.99 -3.56
C ALA A 166 27.32 -4.21 -4.56
N ASP A 167 27.39 -5.39 -5.16
CA ASP A 167 28.35 -5.79 -6.18
C ASP A 167 28.16 -5.07 -7.53
N ARG A 168 26.98 -4.49 -7.77
CA ARG A 168 26.64 -3.80 -9.03
C ARG A 168 26.57 -2.28 -8.92
N LEU A 169 26.78 -1.71 -7.74
CA LEU A 169 26.60 -0.28 -7.52
C LEU A 169 27.45 0.58 -8.45
N LEU A 170 28.73 0.22 -8.64
CA LEU A 170 29.66 0.99 -9.47
C LEU A 170 29.25 0.96 -10.95
N GLU A 171 28.89 -0.22 -11.47
CA GLU A 171 28.42 -0.39 -12.86
C GLU A 171 27.18 0.48 -13.13
N VAL A 172 26.19 0.39 -12.24
CA VAL A 172 24.91 1.11 -12.38
C VAL A 172 25.10 2.61 -12.21
N GLU A 173 25.88 3.06 -11.23
CA GLU A 173 26.22 4.49 -11.04
C GLU A 173 26.89 5.08 -12.28
N LEU A 174 27.91 4.40 -12.81
CA LEU A 174 28.63 4.87 -14.00
C LEU A 174 27.72 4.93 -15.23
N SER A 175 26.83 3.96 -15.41
CA SER A 175 25.82 3.96 -16.47
C SER A 175 24.90 5.19 -16.38
N TRP A 176 24.39 5.51 -15.19
CA TRP A 176 23.56 6.69 -14.97
C TRP A 176 24.33 8.00 -15.15
N ILE A 177 25.56 8.11 -14.65
CA ILE A 177 26.40 9.31 -14.84
C ILE A 177 26.68 9.52 -16.34
N LYS A 178 26.97 8.45 -17.09
CA LYS A 178 27.23 8.52 -18.54
C LYS A 178 26.01 9.01 -19.31
N THR A 179 24.82 8.50 -18.96
CA THR A 179 23.56 8.82 -19.63
C THR A 179 23.03 10.21 -19.28
N LEU A 180 23.06 10.58 -17.99
CA LEU A 180 22.44 11.81 -17.50
C LEU A 180 23.39 13.02 -17.48
N GLN A 181 24.70 12.78 -17.50
CA GLN A 181 25.75 13.80 -17.43
C GLN A 181 25.55 14.90 -16.36
N PRO A 182 25.18 14.55 -15.12
CA PRO A 182 24.82 15.52 -14.08
C PRO A 182 25.96 16.50 -13.76
N ALA A 183 25.62 17.78 -13.62
CA ALA A 183 26.59 18.87 -13.50
C ALA A 183 27.62 18.66 -12.36
N LEU A 184 27.18 18.19 -11.20
CA LEU A 184 28.06 18.04 -10.03
C LEU A 184 29.01 16.83 -10.12
N ASN A 185 28.73 15.83 -10.95
CA ASN A 185 29.66 14.72 -11.17
C ASN A 185 30.82 15.10 -12.12
N GLN A 186 30.71 16.22 -12.84
CA GLN A 186 31.75 16.68 -13.78
C GLN A 186 32.85 17.49 -13.10
N VAL A 187 32.57 18.15 -11.97
CA VAL A 187 33.47 19.11 -11.32
C VAL A 187 34.75 18.45 -10.76
N GLY A 188 34.73 17.14 -10.50
CA GLY A 188 35.92 16.38 -10.05
C GLY A 188 36.78 15.80 -11.19
N ARG A 189 36.31 15.79 -12.44
CA ARG A 189 37.09 15.33 -13.60
C ARG A 189 37.87 16.51 -14.17
N LYS A 190 38.92 16.94 -13.49
CA LYS A 190 39.94 17.80 -14.15
C LYS A 190 40.71 16.94 -15.14
N THR A 191 40.14 16.74 -16.32
CA THR A 191 40.89 16.41 -17.52
C THR A 191 41.79 17.61 -17.81
N ALA A 192 43.10 17.41 -17.80
CA ALA A 192 44.06 18.40 -18.23
C ALA A 192 43.85 18.72 -19.73
N LEU A 193 43.15 19.81 -20.04
CA LEU A 193 43.12 20.41 -21.38
C LEU A 193 42.96 21.94 -21.30
N PRO A 194 43.46 22.69 -22.29
CA PRO A 194 43.81 24.10 -22.16
C PRO A 194 42.57 25.00 -22.06
N THR A 195 42.65 25.94 -21.11
CA THR A 195 41.67 26.97 -20.81
C THR A 195 41.35 27.87 -22.01
N ALA A 196 40.11 27.81 -22.50
CA ALA A 196 39.46 28.93 -23.17
C ALA A 196 38.78 29.85 -22.12
N PRO A 197 38.66 31.16 -22.36
CA PRO A 197 38.18 32.11 -21.36
C PRO A 197 36.68 31.92 -21.08
N ARG A 198 36.36 31.51 -19.85
CA ARG A 198 35.00 31.34 -19.34
C ARG A 198 34.36 32.69 -19.01
N ARG A 199 33.19 32.95 -19.57
CA ARG A 199 32.25 33.99 -19.09
C ARG A 199 31.82 33.66 -17.67
N ARG A 200 32.00 34.62 -16.74
CA ARG A 200 31.62 34.49 -15.33
C ARG A 200 30.09 34.37 -15.20
N ARG A 201 29.58 33.22 -14.73
CA ARG A 201 28.24 33.13 -14.13
C ARG A 201 28.39 33.20 -12.61
N ALA A 202 27.53 33.99 -11.98
CA ALA A 202 27.51 34.24 -10.55
C ALA A 202 27.38 32.95 -9.75
N THR A 203 28.22 32.78 -8.74
CA THR A 203 28.15 31.74 -7.74
C THR A 203 26.90 31.98 -6.88
N ALA A 204 25.86 31.18 -7.09
CA ALA A 204 24.70 31.15 -6.21
C ALA A 204 25.08 30.40 -4.92
N THR A 205 25.42 31.15 -3.88
CA THR A 205 25.47 30.64 -2.52
C THR A 205 24.06 30.24 -2.09
N CYS A 206 23.94 29.07 -1.50
CA CYS A 206 22.66 28.50 -1.10
C CYS A 206 22.17 29.20 0.18
N PRO A 207 20.92 29.72 0.23
CA PRO A 207 20.39 30.27 1.47
C PRO A 207 20.23 29.16 2.53
N PRO A 208 20.40 29.48 3.82
CA PRO A 208 20.23 28.52 4.91
C PRO A 208 18.80 27.97 4.89
N GLN A 209 18.66 26.65 4.78
CA GLN A 209 17.35 26.01 4.86
C GLN A 209 16.83 26.02 6.30
N PRO A 210 15.51 26.18 6.50
CA PRO A 210 14.92 26.12 7.83
C PRO A 210 15.16 24.75 8.44
N LYS A 211 15.66 24.73 9.68
CA LYS A 211 15.77 23.49 10.46
C LYS A 211 14.35 22.92 10.59
N LEU A 212 14.12 21.70 10.10
CA LEU A 212 12.89 20.97 10.41
C LEU A 212 12.85 20.77 11.92
N ALA A 213 11.88 21.40 12.58
CA ALA A 213 11.54 21.23 13.98
C ALA A 213 10.69 19.96 14.18
#